data_AF-A0A0N1JRZ0-F1
#
_entry.id   AF-A0A0N1JRZ0-F1
#
_cell.length_a   1.000
_cell.length_b   1.000
_cell.length_c   1.000
_cell.angle_alpha   90.00
_cell.angle_beta   90.00
_cell.angle_gamma   90.00
#
_symmetry.space_group_name_H-M   'P 1'
#
loop_
_entity.id
_entity.type
_entity.pdbx_description
1 polymer ?
#
loop_
_entity_poly.entity_id
_entity_poly.type
_entity_poly.pdbx_seq_one_letter_code
_entity_poly.pdbx_strand_id
1 'polypeptide(L)'
;MNLSDLIASFASAATVNYWRDMFGKIFIFMISGTISLAYADVSVERRCLESENNKIRMELVLVGDAGSKWQGGFVQYGKKKAPITIVYAASRGMELGTRQESAEQTWLEIIGKDVTGAYEFDTNAAAISGFRYTNKKNGKAVGYTDISGSMDSVETQCLTK
;
A
#
# COMPACT_ATOMS: atom_id res chain seq x y z
N MET A 1 37.24 29.61 53.50
CA MET A 1 36.13 28.70 53.18
C MET A 1 36.74 27.36 52.82
N ASN A 2 36.46 26.33 53.62
CA ASN A 2 37.13 25.03 53.50
C ASN A 2 36.33 24.10 52.57
N LEU A 3 37.02 23.20 51.86
CA LEU A 3 36.40 22.30 50.88
C LEU A 3 35.35 21.37 51.51
N SER A 4 35.49 21.09 52.81
CA SER A 4 34.53 20.32 53.61
C SER A 4 33.16 21.02 53.75
N ASP A 5 33.15 22.35 53.81
CA ASP A 5 31.92 23.13 53.99
C ASP A 5 31.13 23.25 52.68
N LEU A 6 31.84 23.21 51.54
CA LEU A 6 31.25 23.11 50.21
C LEU A 6 30.55 21.76 50.03
N ILE A 7 31.14 20.65 50.49
CA ILE A 7 30.56 19.30 50.35
C ILE A 7 29.34 19.12 51.27
N ALA A 8 29.36 19.68 52.49
CA ALA A 8 28.24 19.58 53.44
C ALA A 8 26.96 20.29 52.95
N SER A 9 27.10 21.36 52.16
CA SER A 9 25.98 22.06 51.51
C SER A 9 25.23 21.19 50.49
N PHE A 10 25.92 20.26 49.82
CA PHE A 10 25.32 19.38 48.82
C PHE A 10 24.67 18.12 49.42
N ALA A 11 24.98 17.78 50.68
CA ALA A 11 24.56 16.54 51.34
C ALA A 11 23.35 16.69 52.28
N SER A 12 22.56 17.77 52.15
CA SER A 12 21.28 17.82 52.87
C SER A 12 20.26 16.89 52.18
N ALA A 13 19.41 16.22 52.95
CA ALA A 13 18.34 15.41 52.37
C ALA A 13 17.42 16.24 51.43
N ALA A 14 17.31 17.55 51.66
CA ALA A 14 16.53 18.47 50.83
C ALA A 14 17.13 18.67 49.43
N THR A 15 18.46 18.76 49.31
CA THR A 15 19.14 18.85 48.00
C THR A 15 19.03 17.54 47.23
N VAL A 16 19.28 16.40 47.87
CA VAL A 16 19.15 15.07 47.24
C VAL A 16 17.73 14.81 46.75
N ASN A 17 16.71 15.16 47.55
CA ASN A 17 15.31 15.01 47.16
C ASN A 17 14.92 15.96 46.02
N TYR A 18 15.44 17.18 45.99
CA TYR A 18 15.21 18.15 44.91
C TYR A 18 15.79 17.67 43.58
N TRP A 19 17.02 17.17 43.57
CA TRP A 19 17.65 16.61 42.37
C TRP A 19 16.93 15.35 41.90
N ARG A 20 16.50 14.46 42.81
CA ARG A 20 15.70 13.26 42.48
C ARG A 20 14.38 13.61 41.79
N ASP A 21 13.66 14.60 42.31
CA ASP A 21 12.36 15.02 41.79
C ASP A 21 12.50 15.76 40.45
N MET A 22 13.57 16.53 40.27
CA MET A 22 13.91 17.20 39.01
C MET A 22 14.30 16.20 37.92
N PHE A 23 15.18 15.23 38.23
CA PHE A 23 15.54 14.19 37.27
C PHE A 23 14.35 13.28 36.92
N GLY A 24 13.47 12.97 37.88
CA GLY A 24 12.24 12.21 37.63
C GLY A 24 11.29 12.91 36.65
N LYS A 25 11.09 14.23 36.81
CA LYS A 25 10.25 15.03 35.90
C LYS A 25 10.86 15.19 34.51
N ILE A 26 12.18 15.36 34.40
CA ILE A 26 12.89 15.42 33.12
C ILE A 26 12.82 14.07 32.39
N PHE A 27 12.92 12.95 33.11
CA PHE A 27 12.83 11.62 32.52
C PHE A 27 11.42 11.33 31.98
N ILE A 28 10.37 11.77 32.68
CA ILE A 28 8.98 11.66 32.20
C ILE A 28 8.75 12.52 30.94
N PHE A 29 9.30 13.73 30.89
CA PHE A 29 9.22 14.58 29.69
C PHE A 29 9.97 14.00 28.49
N MET A 30 11.13 13.35 28.72
CA MET A 30 11.89 12.69 27.65
C MET A 30 11.18 11.44 27.09
N ILE A 31 10.49 10.67 27.94
CA ILE A 31 9.71 9.49 27.50
C ILE A 31 8.44 9.91 26.73
N SER A 32 7.83 11.04 27.09
CA SER A 32 6.63 11.54 26.41
C SER A 32 6.89 12.09 25.00
N GLY A 33 8.15 12.34 24.62
CA GLY A 33 8.52 13.03 23.38
C GLY A 33 8.76 12.16 22.15
N THR A 34 8.78 10.82 22.27
CA THR A 34 9.21 9.94 21.17
C THR A 34 8.14 8.93 20.74
N ILE A 35 6.87 9.32 20.74
CA ILE A 35 5.88 8.57 19.95
C ILE A 35 6.01 9.06 18.50
N SER A 36 7.00 8.51 17.79
CA SER A 36 7.05 8.66 16.34
C SER A 36 5.84 7.93 15.77
N LEU A 37 4.81 8.67 15.36
CA LEU A 37 3.73 8.16 14.54
C LEU A 37 4.35 7.72 13.21
N ALA A 38 4.66 6.43 13.09
CA ALA A 38 4.98 5.83 11.81
C ALA A 38 3.67 5.80 10.99
N TYR A 39 3.50 6.80 10.12
CA TYR A 39 2.42 6.78 9.15
C TYR A 39 2.74 5.68 8.12
N ALA A 40 2.00 4.57 8.20
CA ALA A 40 2.00 3.58 7.14
C ALA A 40 1.22 4.16 5.96
N ASP A 41 1.92 4.52 4.89
CA ASP A 41 1.32 5.04 3.65
C ASP A 41 0.88 3.85 2.79
N VAL A 42 -0.22 3.22 3.23
CA VAL A 42 -0.86 2.09 2.53
C VAL A 42 -1.92 2.65 1.59
N SER A 43 -1.73 2.45 0.29
CA SER A 43 -2.71 2.80 -0.74
C SER A 43 -3.51 1.58 -1.15
N VAL A 44 -4.81 1.78 -1.40
CA VAL A 44 -5.70 0.74 -1.93
C VAL A 44 -6.45 1.32 -3.13
N GLU A 45 -6.30 0.70 -4.28
CA GLU A 45 -7.01 1.04 -5.50
C GLU A 45 -7.93 -0.11 -5.90
N ARG A 46 -9.21 0.19 -6.14
CA ARG A 46 -10.22 -0.78 -6.58
C ARG A 46 -10.76 -0.38 -7.95
N ARG A 47 -10.81 -1.33 -8.87
CA ARG A 47 -11.36 -1.17 -10.22
C ARG A 47 -12.33 -2.28 -10.57
N CYS A 48 -13.41 -1.94 -11.25
CA CYS A 48 -14.32 -2.90 -11.85
C CYS A 48 -14.00 -3.02 -13.34
N LEU A 49 -13.73 -4.24 -13.80
CA LEU A 49 -13.32 -4.52 -15.16
C LEU A 49 -14.30 -5.49 -15.83
N GLU A 50 -14.65 -5.25 -17.08
CA GLU A 50 -15.50 -6.12 -17.88
C GLU A 50 -14.75 -6.58 -19.13
N SER A 51 -14.82 -7.88 -19.44
CA SER A 51 -14.20 -8.43 -20.65
C SER A 51 -14.84 -7.84 -21.91
N GLU A 52 -14.09 -7.68 -22.99
CA GLU A 52 -14.57 -7.10 -24.26
C GLU A 52 -15.87 -7.71 -24.83
N ASN A 53 -16.17 -8.97 -24.51
CA ASN A 53 -17.40 -9.65 -24.93
C ASN A 53 -18.57 -9.56 -23.93
N ASN A 54 -18.42 -8.77 -22.86
CA ASN A 54 -19.40 -8.53 -21.78
C ASN A 54 -19.87 -9.81 -21.06
N LYS A 55 -19.06 -10.88 -21.08
CA LYS A 55 -19.37 -12.16 -20.40
C LYS A 55 -18.74 -12.28 -19.03
N ILE A 56 -17.61 -11.62 -18.79
CA ILE A 56 -16.83 -11.76 -17.56
C ILE A 56 -16.68 -10.40 -16.91
N ARG A 57 -17.12 -10.27 -15.66
CA ARG A 57 -16.79 -9.15 -14.78
C ARG A 57 -15.77 -9.59 -13.75
N MET A 58 -14.84 -8.71 -13.44
CA MET A 58 -13.88 -8.90 -12.38
C MET A 58 -13.67 -7.62 -11.58
N GLU A 59 -13.35 -7.80 -10.31
CA GLU A 59 -12.84 -6.75 -9.45
C GLU A 59 -11.33 -6.89 -9.40
N LEU A 60 -10.62 -5.79 -9.63
CA LEU A 60 -9.20 -5.65 -9.41
C LEU A 60 -8.98 -4.81 -8.16
N VAL A 61 -8.19 -5.32 -7.23
CA VAL A 61 -7.74 -4.57 -6.05
C VAL A 61 -6.22 -4.57 -6.02
N LEU A 62 -5.63 -3.38 -6.05
CA LEU A 62 -4.21 -3.14 -5.93
C LEU A 62 -3.94 -2.50 -4.56
N VAL A 63 -2.90 -2.98 -3.88
CA VAL A 63 -2.47 -2.51 -2.57
C VAL A 63 -0.98 -2.18 -2.65
N GLY A 64 -0.62 -0.97 -2.25
CA GLY A 64 0.76 -0.51 -2.17
C GLY A 64 1.12 -0.08 -0.75
N ASP A 65 2.37 -0.29 -0.37
CA ASP A 65 2.97 0.34 0.81
C ASP A 65 4.18 1.16 0.33
N ALA A 66 4.05 2.49 0.35
CA ALA A 66 5.09 3.39 -0.13
C ALA A 66 6.36 3.33 0.75
N GLY A 67 6.22 3.00 2.04
CA GLY A 67 7.34 2.90 2.97
C GLY A 67 8.26 1.72 2.67
N SER A 68 7.69 0.57 2.30
CA SER A 68 8.46 -0.62 1.94
C SER A 68 8.67 -0.82 0.44
N LYS A 69 8.02 0.03 -0.40
CA LYS A 69 7.92 -0.13 -1.86
C LYS A 69 7.27 -1.46 -2.28
N TRP A 70 6.57 -2.13 -1.36
CA TRP A 70 5.85 -3.36 -1.64
C TRP A 70 4.54 -3.07 -2.38
N GLN A 71 4.22 -3.91 -3.36
CA GLN A 71 2.97 -3.85 -4.11
C GLN A 71 2.40 -5.25 -4.32
N GLY A 72 1.11 -5.41 -4.05
CA GLY A 72 0.38 -6.65 -4.16
C GLY A 72 -1.10 -6.40 -4.39
N GLY A 73 -1.88 -7.45 -4.52
CA GLY A 73 -3.31 -7.29 -4.77
C GLY A 73 -4.03 -8.60 -5.00
N PHE A 74 -5.26 -8.48 -5.48
CA PHE A 74 -6.02 -9.61 -5.97
C PHE A 74 -6.94 -9.23 -7.13
N VAL A 75 -7.33 -10.25 -7.88
CA VAL A 75 -8.48 -10.18 -8.78
C VAL A 75 -9.58 -11.10 -8.25
N GLN A 76 -10.84 -10.71 -8.45
CA GLN A 76 -11.98 -11.58 -8.12
C GLN A 76 -12.95 -11.67 -9.29
N TYR A 77 -13.27 -12.90 -9.69
CA TYR A 77 -14.18 -13.18 -10.79
C TYR A 77 -15.57 -13.62 -10.27
N GLY A 78 -16.53 -12.70 -10.25
CA GLY A 78 -17.86 -12.97 -9.71
C GLY A 78 -17.85 -13.23 -8.18
N LYS A 79 -18.99 -13.00 -7.51
CA LYS A 79 -19.04 -13.01 -6.03
C LYS A 79 -18.73 -14.35 -5.36
N LYS A 80 -18.90 -15.46 -6.09
CA LYS A 80 -18.79 -16.82 -5.53
C LYS A 80 -17.39 -17.43 -5.65
N LYS A 81 -16.48 -16.84 -6.43
CA LYS A 81 -15.11 -17.34 -6.56
C LYS A 81 -14.21 -16.68 -5.55
N ALA A 82 -13.26 -17.45 -5.02
CA ALA A 82 -12.22 -16.91 -4.17
C ALA A 82 -11.38 -15.88 -4.96
N PRO A 83 -10.94 -14.79 -4.32
CA PRO A 83 -9.94 -13.89 -4.90
C PRO A 83 -8.66 -14.64 -5.26
N ILE A 84 -8.03 -14.24 -6.36
CA ILE A 84 -6.75 -14.77 -6.82
C ILE A 84 -5.69 -13.71 -6.57
N THR A 85 -4.65 -14.08 -5.83
CA THR A 85 -3.55 -13.17 -5.50
C THR A 85 -2.77 -12.77 -6.74
N ILE A 86 -2.44 -11.49 -6.82
CA ILE A 86 -1.53 -10.95 -7.83
C ILE A 86 -0.39 -10.20 -7.15
N VAL A 87 0.78 -10.24 -7.78
CA VAL A 87 1.98 -9.54 -7.30
C VAL A 87 2.56 -8.68 -8.41
N TYR A 88 3.01 -7.48 -8.05
CA TYR A 88 3.67 -6.59 -8.99
C TYR A 88 5.02 -7.17 -9.42
N ALA A 89 5.24 -7.28 -10.73
CA ALA A 89 6.49 -7.81 -11.28
C ALA A 89 7.39 -6.70 -11.82
N ALA A 90 6.85 -5.80 -12.62
CA ALA A 90 7.62 -4.75 -13.26
C ALA A 90 6.73 -3.62 -13.77
N SER A 91 7.36 -2.47 -14.02
CA SER A 91 6.79 -1.43 -14.88
C SER A 91 7.83 -0.96 -15.87
N ARG A 92 7.37 -0.60 -17.07
CA ARG A 92 8.16 0.11 -18.07
C ARG A 92 7.53 1.48 -18.27
N GLY A 93 8.25 2.54 -17.91
CA GLY A 93 7.86 3.90 -18.27
C GLY A 93 8.09 4.13 -19.76
N MET A 94 7.08 4.60 -20.48
CA MET A 94 7.27 5.14 -21.83
C MET A 94 7.61 6.63 -21.70
N GLU A 95 8.89 7.00 -21.84
CA GLU A 95 9.28 8.41 -21.99
C GLU A 95 8.83 8.93 -23.36
N LEU A 96 7.58 9.39 -23.47
CA LEU A 96 7.15 10.27 -24.56
C LEU A 96 7.49 11.70 -24.14
N GLY A 97 8.62 12.19 -24.66
CA GLY A 97 9.39 13.36 -24.21
C GLY A 97 8.69 14.73 -24.07
N THR A 98 7.37 14.82 -24.02
CA THR A 98 6.66 16.07 -23.68
C THR A 98 5.30 15.91 -22.98
N ARG A 99 4.76 14.70 -22.72
CA ARG A 99 3.46 14.61 -22.01
C ARG A 99 3.18 13.24 -21.39
N GLN A 100 2.90 13.29 -20.08
CA GLN A 100 2.30 12.27 -19.19
C GLN A 100 2.96 10.88 -19.20
N GLU A 101 3.58 10.54 -18.07
CA GLU A 101 4.21 9.23 -17.80
C GLU A 101 3.16 8.10 -17.87
N SER A 102 2.97 7.52 -19.06
CA SER A 102 2.25 6.26 -19.20
C SER A 102 3.21 5.15 -18.78
N ALA A 103 2.86 4.47 -17.70
CA ALA A 103 3.61 3.34 -17.17
C ALA A 103 2.86 2.05 -17.52
N GLU A 104 3.47 1.24 -18.39
CA GLU A 104 3.00 -0.13 -18.62
C GLU A 104 3.36 -0.94 -17.37
N GLN A 105 2.36 -1.56 -16.75
CA GLN A 105 2.52 -2.36 -15.55
C GLN A 105 2.30 -3.84 -15.86
N THR A 106 3.13 -4.69 -15.26
CA THR A 106 3.01 -6.14 -15.33
C THR A 106 2.80 -6.71 -13.93
N TRP A 107 1.72 -7.47 -13.77
CA TRP A 107 1.33 -8.15 -12.54
C TRP A 107 1.21 -9.65 -12.78
N LEU A 108 1.65 -10.49 -11.84
CA LEU A 108 1.65 -11.95 -11.99
C LEU A 108 0.53 -12.57 -11.17
N GLU A 109 -0.23 -13.48 -11.78
CA GLU A 109 -1.25 -14.29 -11.13
C GLU A 109 -0.59 -15.47 -10.41
N ILE A 110 -0.85 -15.61 -9.11
CA ILE A 110 -0.30 -16.69 -8.28
C ILE A 110 -1.42 -17.59 -7.76
N ILE A 111 -1.33 -18.89 -8.07
CA ILE A 111 -2.23 -19.91 -7.51
C ILE A 111 -1.36 -20.99 -6.86
N GLY A 112 -1.48 -21.12 -5.54
CA GLY A 112 -0.61 -22.00 -4.75
C GLY A 112 0.84 -21.52 -4.83
N LYS A 113 1.72 -22.32 -5.46
CA LYS A 113 3.15 -22.00 -5.63
C LYS A 113 3.53 -21.60 -7.06
N ASP A 114 2.55 -21.60 -7.97
CA ASP A 114 2.80 -21.44 -9.40
C ASP A 114 2.34 -20.08 -9.91
N VAL A 115 3.13 -19.48 -10.80
CA VAL A 115 2.71 -18.32 -11.61
C VAL A 115 1.84 -18.85 -12.74
N THR A 116 0.53 -18.58 -12.72
CA THR A 116 -0.45 -19.15 -13.65
C THR A 116 -0.84 -18.23 -14.80
N GLY A 117 -0.54 -16.94 -14.68
CA GLY A 117 -0.87 -15.94 -15.68
C GLY A 117 -0.20 -14.59 -15.39
N ALA A 118 -0.45 -13.63 -16.27
CA ALA A 118 0.02 -12.25 -16.13
C ALA A 118 -1.08 -11.28 -16.55
N TYR A 119 -1.10 -10.13 -15.90
CA TYR A 119 -1.93 -8.97 -16.24
C TYR A 119 -1.01 -7.83 -16.67
N GLU A 120 -1.35 -7.22 -17.80
CA GLU A 120 -0.64 -6.08 -18.37
C GLU A 120 -1.63 -4.94 -18.59
N PHE A 121 -1.27 -3.73 -18.16
CA PHE A 121 -2.10 -2.55 -18.33
C PHE A 121 -1.29 -1.27 -18.18
N ASP A 122 -1.77 -0.19 -18.79
CA ASP A 122 -1.19 1.14 -18.64
C ASP A 122 -1.92 1.92 -17.54
N THR A 123 -1.17 2.63 -16.71
CA THR A 123 -1.72 3.59 -15.74
C THR A 123 -1.47 5.02 -16.23
N ASN A 124 -2.53 5.78 -16.50
CA ASN A 124 -2.46 7.18 -16.90
C ASN A 124 -3.34 8.05 -16.00
N ALA A 125 -2.72 8.83 -15.11
CA ALA A 125 -3.24 9.96 -14.28
C ALA A 125 -4.59 9.84 -13.52
N ALA A 126 -5.40 8.81 -13.78
CA ALA A 126 -6.70 8.50 -13.17
C ALA A 126 -7.31 7.20 -13.73
N ALA A 127 -6.84 6.69 -14.87
CA ALA A 127 -7.45 5.55 -15.57
C ALA A 127 -6.46 4.42 -15.81
N ILE A 128 -6.99 3.19 -15.79
CA ILE A 128 -6.33 2.00 -16.31
C ILE A 128 -6.80 1.79 -17.75
N SER A 129 -5.86 1.59 -18.68
CA SER A 129 -6.16 1.30 -20.09
C SER A 129 -5.42 0.05 -20.56
N GLY A 130 -5.94 -0.57 -21.63
CA GLY A 130 -5.28 -1.72 -22.26
C GLY A 130 -5.20 -2.98 -21.38
N PHE A 131 -6.10 -3.12 -20.40
CA PHE A 131 -6.01 -4.21 -19.42
C PHE A 131 -6.17 -5.58 -20.08
N ARG A 132 -5.12 -6.40 -20.00
CA ARG A 132 -5.07 -7.71 -20.65
C ARG A 132 -4.57 -8.77 -19.69
N TYR A 133 -5.31 -9.87 -19.59
CA TYR A 133 -4.85 -11.10 -18.95
C TYR A 133 -4.28 -12.05 -19.99
N THR A 134 -3.17 -12.72 -19.67
CA THR A 134 -2.61 -13.83 -20.45
C THR A 134 -2.41 -15.05 -19.55
N ASN A 135 -3.03 -16.17 -19.91
CA ASN A 135 -2.84 -17.43 -19.21
C ASN A 135 -1.50 -18.08 -19.60
N LYS A 136 -0.65 -18.40 -18.62
CA LYS A 136 0.70 -18.91 -18.87
C LYS A 136 0.70 -20.35 -19.42
N LYS A 137 -0.31 -21.15 -19.09
CA LYS A 137 -0.37 -22.57 -19.48
C LYS A 137 -0.68 -22.75 -20.98
N ASN A 138 -1.54 -21.90 -21.54
CA ASN A 138 -2.01 -22.06 -22.92
C ASN A 138 -1.83 -20.81 -23.81
N GLY A 139 -1.29 -19.72 -23.27
CA GLY A 139 -1.06 -18.47 -24.00
C GLY A 139 -2.33 -17.71 -24.37
N LYS A 140 -3.52 -18.15 -23.90
CA LYS A 140 -4.78 -17.48 -24.22
C LYS A 140 -4.84 -16.12 -23.50
N ALA A 141 -5.12 -15.07 -24.28
CA ALA A 141 -5.30 -13.73 -23.75
C ALA A 141 -6.77 -13.29 -23.75
N VAL A 142 -7.13 -12.42 -22.81
CA VAL A 142 -8.45 -11.79 -22.70
C VAL A 142 -8.26 -10.32 -22.35
N GLY A 143 -8.85 -9.43 -23.15
CA GLY A 143 -8.90 -7.99 -22.90
C GLY A 143 -10.08 -7.60 -22.01
N TYR A 144 -9.89 -6.55 -21.22
CA TYR A 144 -10.86 -5.98 -20.30
C TYR A 144 -10.88 -4.45 -20.38
N THR A 145 -12.05 -3.87 -20.10
CA THR A 145 -12.29 -2.43 -20.06
C THR A 145 -12.70 -2.01 -18.65
N ASP A 146 -12.21 -0.85 -18.19
CA ASP A 146 -12.62 -0.25 -16.93
C ASP A 146 -14.05 0.29 -17.02
N ILE A 147 -14.92 -0.21 -16.15
CA ILE A 147 -16.33 0.20 -16.04
C ILE A 147 -16.60 0.95 -14.72
N SER A 148 -15.58 1.28 -13.94
CA SER A 148 -15.71 1.89 -12.61
C SER A 148 -16.44 3.25 -12.65
N GLY A 149 -16.21 4.05 -13.70
CA GLY A 149 -16.88 5.35 -13.89
C GLY A 149 -18.34 5.27 -14.34
N SER A 150 -18.84 4.08 -14.68
CA SER A 150 -20.25 3.85 -15.03
C SER A 150 -21.12 3.43 -13.83
N MET A 151 -20.51 3.32 -12.65
CA MET A 151 -21.18 2.88 -11.43
C MET A 151 -21.56 4.10 -10.57
N ASP A 152 -22.86 4.28 -10.31
CA ASP A 152 -23.34 5.29 -9.37
C ASP A 152 -22.79 5.03 -7.97
N SER A 153 -22.43 6.12 -7.31
CA SER A 153 -21.60 6.18 -6.12
C SER A 153 -22.11 5.36 -4.93
N VAL A 154 -21.14 4.72 -4.26
CA VAL A 154 -21.22 4.12 -2.93
C VAL A 154 -21.96 2.77 -2.89
N GLU A 155 -21.17 1.72 -2.67
CA GLU A 155 -21.57 0.33 -2.40
C GLU A 155 -21.66 -0.65 -3.60
N THR A 156 -20.48 -0.86 -4.18
CA THR A 156 -19.82 -2.18 -4.25
C THR A 156 -20.63 -3.35 -4.78
N GLN A 157 -20.88 -3.42 -6.08
CA GLN A 157 -21.03 -4.73 -6.73
C GLN A 157 -20.41 -4.75 -8.14
N CYS A 158 -19.07 -4.61 -8.25
CA CYS A 158 -18.31 -4.91 -9.49
C CYS A 158 -18.74 -6.25 -10.11
N LEU A 159 -19.24 -7.15 -9.26
CA LEU A 159 -19.53 -8.55 -9.55
C LEU A 159 -21.02 -8.89 -9.63
N THR A 160 -21.94 -7.90 -9.67
CA THR A 160 -23.32 -8.15 -10.10
C THR A 160 -23.47 -8.07 -11.60
N LYS A 161 -24.31 -8.93 -12.12
CA LYS A 161 -25.00 -8.73 -13.39
C LYS A 161 -26.49 -8.66 -13.08
#